data_AF-A0A6V8KMY2-F1
#
_entry.id   AF-A0A6V8KMY2-F1
#
_cell.length_a   1.000
_cell.length_b   1.000
_cell.length_c   1.000
_cell.angle_alpha   90.00
_cell.angle_beta   90.00
_cell.angle_gamma   90.00
#
_symmetry.space_group_name_H-M   'P 1'
#
loop_
_entity.id
_entity.type
_entity.pdbx_description
1 polymer ?
#
loop_
_entity_poly.entity_id
_entity_poly.type
_entity_poly.pdbx_seq_one_letter_code
_entity_poly.pdbx_strand_id
1 'polypeptide(L)'
;MGIDTKHGTLTVERHRGDRVLHVHTEGNGRAFLKVDDFAAPGNSFFGRVRLRVAAFPTAPDWAHYTLVEATGQGAEIVRPLGGQYVPTLDRALWGVGADGGPTGDWTNWRESAPSVAGRWQCVEWRADATDNRIDVWIDGAHQPDLTVTTTEHGGNPVDFVFPASTP
;
A
#
# COMPACT_ATOMS: atom_id res chain seq x y z
N MET A 1 17.17 8.45 2.51
CA MET A 1 16.71 7.20 3.14
C MET A 1 16.69 7.39 4.66
N GLY A 2 15.53 7.19 5.28
CA GLY A 2 15.33 7.44 6.70
C GLY A 2 14.30 6.50 7.33
N ILE A 3 14.05 6.64 8.63
CA ILE A 3 13.00 5.91 9.35
C ILE A 3 11.92 6.88 9.82
N ASP A 4 10.66 6.46 9.79
CA ASP A 4 9.53 7.20 10.36
C ASP A 4 8.70 6.27 11.24
N THR A 5 8.72 6.54 12.55
CA THR A 5 8.08 5.68 13.54
C THR A 5 7.22 6.48 14.51
N LYS A 6 6.03 5.96 14.80
CA LYS A 6 5.17 6.37 15.91
C LYS A 6 4.46 5.13 16.44
N HIS A 7 4.68 4.76 17.70
CA HIS A 7 4.20 3.48 18.26
C HIS A 7 4.58 2.27 17.39
N GLY A 8 5.82 2.25 16.91
CA GLY A 8 6.32 1.17 16.07
C GLY A 8 7.84 1.10 16.06
N THR A 9 8.37 -0.01 15.54
CA THR A 9 9.80 -0.30 15.47
C THR A 9 10.17 -0.89 14.12
N LEU A 10 11.42 -0.66 13.70
CA LEU A 10 12.05 -1.30 12.56
C LEU A 10 13.35 -1.94 13.04
N THR A 11 13.49 -3.24 12.80
CA THR A 11 14.70 -3.99 13.15
C THR A 11 15.12 -4.87 11.99
N VAL A 12 16.42 -5.13 11.87
CA VAL A 12 16.94 -6.08 10.88
C VAL A 12 17.18 -7.41 11.57
N GLU A 13 16.51 -8.45 11.11
CA GLU A 13 16.59 -9.79 11.66
C GLU A 13 17.18 -10.78 10.66
N ARG A 14 17.75 -11.89 11.15
CA ARG A 14 18.19 -12.98 10.27
C ARG A 14 17.02 -13.92 9.97
N HIS A 15 16.79 -14.23 8.70
CA HIS A 15 15.78 -15.21 8.27
C HIS A 15 16.35 -16.12 7.19
N ARG A 16 16.39 -17.44 7.46
CA ARG A 16 16.85 -18.49 6.50
C ARG A 16 18.19 -18.18 5.80
N GLY A 17 19.16 -17.64 6.54
CA GLY A 17 20.47 -17.28 6.01
C GLY A 17 20.54 -15.90 5.34
N ASP A 18 19.41 -15.20 5.24
CA ASP A 18 19.30 -13.83 4.73
C ASP A 18 18.97 -12.84 5.87
N ARG A 19 18.83 -11.56 5.53
CA ARG A 19 18.36 -10.49 6.41
C ARG A 19 16.99 -9.99 5.95
N VAL A 20 16.10 -9.74 6.89
CA VAL A 20 14.78 -9.17 6.64
C VAL A 20 14.59 -7.93 7.52
N LEU A 21 13.82 -6.97 7.00
CA LEU A 21 13.33 -5.87 7.80
C LEU A 21 12.07 -6.35 8.54
N HIS A 22 12.15 -6.46 9.86
CA HIS A 22 11.00 -6.69 10.71
C HIS A 22 10.43 -5.36 11.18
N VAL A 23 9.14 -5.17 10.89
CA VAL A 23 8.38 -3.97 11.22
C VAL A 23 7.29 -4.39 12.21
N HIS A 24 7.21 -3.69 13.33
CA HIS A 24 6.17 -3.89 14.35
C HIS A 24 5.47 -2.56 14.64
N THR A 25 4.15 -2.57 14.72
CA THR A 25 3.33 -1.40 15.07
C THR A 25 2.26 -1.78 16.09
N GLU A 26 1.87 -0.82 16.94
CA GLU A 26 0.81 -0.98 17.93
C GLU A 26 -0.23 0.14 17.82
N GLY A 27 -1.50 -0.20 18.00
CA GLY A 27 -2.61 0.73 17.83
C GLY A 27 -2.62 1.35 16.43
N ASN A 28 -2.90 2.66 16.35
CA ASN A 28 -2.81 3.44 15.11
C ASN A 28 -1.35 3.92 14.84
N GLY A 29 -0.38 3.02 15.04
CA GLY A 29 1.04 3.29 14.88
C GLY A 29 1.52 3.18 13.44
N ARG A 30 2.73 3.68 13.18
CA ARG A 30 3.43 3.55 11.90
C ARG A 30 4.91 3.26 12.10
N ALA A 31 5.50 2.55 11.15
CA ALA A 31 6.92 2.24 11.12
C ALA A 31 7.34 2.03 9.66
N PHE A 32 7.84 3.08 9.02
CA PHE A 32 8.25 3.07 7.62
C PHE A 32 9.76 3.22 7.47
N LEU A 33 10.30 2.47 6.51
CA LEU A 33 11.57 2.78 5.88
C LEU A 33 11.28 3.68 4.68
N LYS A 34 11.85 4.88 4.68
CA LYS A 34 11.63 5.89 3.64
C LYS A 34 12.76 5.88 2.64
N VAL A 35 12.39 5.91 1.36
CA VAL A 35 13.29 6.18 0.24
C VAL A 35 12.96 7.55 -0.28
N ASP A 36 13.87 8.49 -0.06
CA ASP A 36 13.78 9.87 -0.54
C ASP A 36 14.51 9.98 -1.89
N ASP A 37 14.31 11.09 -2.60
CA ASP A 37 14.96 11.39 -3.89
C ASP A 37 14.72 10.33 -4.98
N PHE A 38 13.60 9.59 -4.85
CA PHE A 38 13.16 8.63 -5.86
C PHE A 38 12.56 9.39 -7.04
N ALA A 39 13.18 9.27 -8.21
CA ALA A 39 12.71 9.84 -9.46
C ALA A 39 12.46 8.72 -10.49
N ALA A 40 11.18 8.40 -10.73
CA ALA A 40 10.77 7.44 -11.74
C ALA A 40 10.78 8.09 -13.14
N PRO A 41 11.47 7.51 -14.14
CA PRO A 41 11.38 7.99 -15.52
C PRO A 41 9.93 8.01 -16.01
N GLY A 42 9.49 9.15 -16.55
CA GLY A 42 8.10 9.31 -17.00
C GLY A 42 7.05 9.14 -15.90
N ASN A 43 7.44 9.31 -14.63
CA ASN A 43 6.60 9.11 -13.45
C ASN A 43 5.96 7.71 -13.37
N SER A 44 6.51 6.73 -14.08
CA SER A 44 5.97 5.36 -14.15
C SER A 44 7.00 4.38 -13.63
N PHE A 45 6.58 3.45 -12.77
CA PHE A 45 7.50 2.51 -12.13
C PHE A 45 6.80 1.24 -11.65
N PHE A 46 7.61 0.21 -11.44
CA PHE A 46 7.21 -0.98 -10.71
C PHE A 46 7.83 -0.97 -9.33
N GLY A 47 7.08 -1.48 -8.34
CA GLY A 47 7.60 -1.84 -7.04
C GLY A 47 7.33 -3.30 -6.73
N ARG A 48 8.17 -3.88 -5.89
CA ARG A 48 8.05 -5.26 -5.43
C ARG A 48 8.52 -5.39 -4.00
N VAL A 49 7.76 -6.12 -3.19
CA VAL A 49 8.16 -6.55 -1.86
C VAL A 49 7.83 -8.02 -1.66
N ARG A 50 8.72 -8.73 -0.95
CA ARG A 50 8.39 -10.03 -0.38
C ARG A 50 8.08 -9.80 1.10
N LEU A 51 6.84 -10.04 1.51
CA LEU A 51 6.34 -9.68 2.83
C LEU A 51 5.68 -10.87 3.52
N ARG A 52 5.62 -10.82 4.85
CA ARG A 52 4.82 -11.71 5.69
C ARG A 52 4.21 -10.87 6.81
N VAL A 53 2.90 -10.71 6.78
CA VAL A 53 2.17 -10.02 7.86
C VAL A 53 1.80 -11.05 8.92
N ALA A 54 2.16 -10.79 10.19
CA ALA A 54 1.85 -11.72 11.28
C ALA A 54 0.34 -11.77 11.58
N ALA A 55 -0.31 -10.60 11.65
CA ALA A 55 -1.74 -10.42 11.78
C ALA A 55 -2.14 -9.05 11.18
N PHE A 56 -3.31 -8.99 10.56
CA PHE A 56 -3.90 -7.73 10.10
C PHE A 56 -4.75 -7.10 11.21
N PRO A 57 -4.91 -5.77 11.25
CA PRO A 57 -5.79 -5.14 12.22
C PRO A 57 -7.23 -5.60 12.00
N THR A 58 -7.97 -5.79 13.09
CA THR A 58 -9.39 -6.13 13.11
C THR A 58 -10.22 -5.13 13.91
N ALA A 59 -9.57 -4.06 14.41
CA ALA A 59 -10.18 -3.03 15.22
C ALA A 59 -9.51 -1.66 14.95
N PRO A 60 -10.28 -0.56 14.92
CA PRO A 60 -11.74 -0.53 14.95
C PRO A 60 -12.35 -1.21 13.72
N ASP A 61 -13.68 -1.35 13.69
CA ASP A 61 -14.39 -1.71 12.46
C ASP A 61 -13.91 -0.78 11.33
N TRP A 62 -13.70 -1.35 10.14
CA TRP A 62 -13.19 -0.63 8.98
C TRP A 62 -11.73 -0.16 9.11
N ALA A 63 -10.93 -0.74 10.02
CA ALA A 63 -9.52 -0.41 10.19
C ALA A 63 -8.72 -0.55 8.88
N HIS A 64 -7.99 0.51 8.53
CA HIS A 64 -7.05 0.51 7.42
C HIS A 64 -5.69 -0.07 7.85
N TYR A 65 -5.00 -0.73 6.93
CA TYR A 65 -3.57 -1.00 7.07
C TYR A 65 -2.84 -0.55 5.82
N THR A 66 -1.67 0.05 6.01
CA THR A 66 -0.84 0.57 4.93
C THR A 66 0.53 -0.06 5.00
N LEU A 67 1.00 -0.62 3.89
CA LEU A 67 2.32 -1.26 3.80
C LEU A 67 3.30 -0.46 2.95
N VAL A 68 2.79 0.25 1.94
CA VAL A 68 3.57 1.13 1.06
C VAL A 68 2.82 2.42 0.86
N GLU A 69 3.55 3.54 0.96
CA GLU A 69 3.07 4.87 0.59
C GLU A 69 3.98 5.46 -0.49
N ALA A 70 3.37 6.16 -1.43
CA ALA A 70 4.03 6.99 -2.43
C ALA A 70 3.59 8.43 -2.21
N THR A 71 4.57 9.29 -1.97
CA THR A 71 4.40 10.74 -1.78
C THR A 71 5.32 11.48 -2.73
N GLY A 72 4.97 12.71 -3.08
CA GLY A 72 5.75 13.53 -4.01
C GLY A 72 5.04 14.85 -4.27
N GLN A 73 5.26 15.42 -5.44
CA GLN A 73 4.50 16.60 -5.87
C GLN A 73 3.10 16.18 -6.27
N GLY A 74 2.10 16.67 -5.55
CA GLY A 74 0.71 16.28 -5.72
C GLY A 74 -0.09 16.56 -4.46
N ALA A 75 -1.40 16.40 -4.54
CA ALA A 75 -2.30 16.71 -3.44
C ALA A 75 -2.51 15.53 -2.47
N GLU A 76 -2.13 14.31 -2.87
CA GLU A 76 -2.52 13.07 -2.17
C GLU A 76 -1.32 12.21 -1.81
N ILE A 77 -1.47 11.44 -0.74
CA ILE A 77 -0.61 10.30 -0.41
C ILE A 77 -1.25 9.08 -1.04
N VAL A 78 -0.51 8.36 -1.88
CA VAL A 78 -1.04 7.15 -2.55
C VAL A 78 -0.53 5.91 -1.85
N ARG A 79 -1.43 4.95 -1.63
CA ARG A 79 -1.17 3.68 -0.94
C ARG A 79 -1.33 2.54 -1.96
N PRO A 80 -0.32 2.28 -2.82
CA PRO A 80 -0.43 1.23 -3.83
C PRO A 80 -0.52 -0.17 -3.19
N LEU A 81 -0.08 -0.32 -1.94
CA LEU A 81 -0.20 -1.55 -1.18
C LEU A 81 -0.67 -1.28 0.24
N GLY A 82 -1.89 -1.71 0.51
CA GLY A 82 -2.53 -1.67 1.81
C GLY A 82 -3.85 -2.43 1.77
N GLY A 83 -4.79 -2.02 2.60
CA GLY A 83 -6.14 -2.55 2.56
C GLY A 83 -6.92 -2.22 3.81
N GLN A 84 -8.01 -2.97 4.00
CA GLN A 84 -8.99 -2.66 5.02
C GLN A 84 -9.58 -3.93 5.64
N TYR A 85 -9.85 -3.87 6.94
CA TYR A 85 -10.69 -4.86 7.61
C TYR A 85 -12.17 -4.56 7.32
N VAL A 86 -12.87 -5.55 6.77
CA VAL A 86 -14.30 -5.44 6.42
C VAL A 86 -15.10 -6.25 7.44
N PRO A 87 -15.73 -5.60 8.44
CA PRO A 87 -16.38 -6.29 9.56
C PRO A 87 -17.59 -7.12 9.13
N THR A 88 -18.28 -6.72 8.06
CA THR A 88 -19.41 -7.48 7.49
C THR A 88 -18.99 -8.81 6.87
N LEU A 89 -17.70 -8.97 6.55
CA LEU A 89 -17.12 -10.18 5.96
C LEU A 89 -16.13 -10.88 6.91
N ASP A 90 -15.90 -10.29 8.09
CA ASP A 90 -14.95 -10.74 9.12
C ASP A 90 -13.56 -11.07 8.54
N ARG A 91 -13.01 -10.15 7.73
CA ARG A 91 -11.71 -10.36 7.06
C ARG A 91 -11.02 -9.06 6.65
N ALA A 92 -9.69 -9.11 6.59
CA ALA A 92 -8.88 -8.10 5.93
C ALA A 92 -8.79 -8.38 4.42
N LEU A 93 -8.96 -7.34 3.61
CA LEU A 93 -8.90 -7.40 2.16
C LEU A 93 -7.80 -6.47 1.65
N TRP A 94 -7.12 -6.85 0.58
CA TRP A 94 -6.17 -5.98 -0.12
C TRP A 94 -6.94 -4.86 -0.81
N GLY A 95 -6.34 -3.68 -0.87
CA GLY A 95 -6.88 -2.53 -1.56
C GLY A 95 -5.81 -1.49 -1.87
N VAL A 96 -5.95 -0.83 -3.00
CA VAL A 96 -5.24 0.43 -3.29
C VAL A 96 -6.01 1.55 -2.60
N GLY A 97 -5.31 2.54 -2.08
CA GLY A 97 -5.96 3.69 -1.46
C GLY A 97 -5.23 5.00 -1.73
N ALA A 98 -5.86 6.09 -1.31
CA ALA A 98 -5.24 7.40 -1.22
C ALA A 98 -5.78 8.18 -0.01
N ASP A 99 -5.08 9.22 0.38
CA ASP A 99 -5.43 10.06 1.54
C ASP A 99 -4.92 11.51 1.34
N GLY A 100 -5.56 12.46 2.01
CA GLY A 100 -5.09 13.83 2.18
C GLY A 100 -5.43 14.84 1.08
N GLY A 101 -6.02 14.41 -0.04
CA GLY A 101 -6.35 15.32 -1.16
C GLY A 101 -7.77 15.16 -1.72
N PRO A 102 -8.04 15.66 -2.95
CA PRO A 102 -9.38 15.83 -3.48
C PRO A 102 -10.25 14.56 -3.52
N THR A 103 -9.66 13.39 -3.74
CA THR A 103 -10.37 12.11 -3.77
C THR A 103 -10.77 11.62 -2.36
N GLY A 104 -10.25 12.24 -1.30
CA GLY A 104 -10.54 11.90 0.10
C GLY A 104 -9.68 10.74 0.65
N ASP A 105 -10.02 10.26 1.85
CA ASP A 105 -9.45 9.02 2.42
C ASP A 105 -10.29 7.83 1.94
N TRP A 106 -9.69 6.98 1.11
CA TRP A 106 -10.37 5.81 0.57
C TRP A 106 -9.43 4.64 0.41
N THR A 107 -10.02 3.44 0.43
CA THR A 107 -9.37 2.18 0.10
C THR A 107 -10.30 1.39 -0.82
N ASN A 108 -9.91 1.17 -2.07
CA ASN A 108 -10.63 0.37 -3.05
C ASN A 108 -10.32 -1.12 -2.83
N TRP A 109 -10.75 -1.66 -1.69
CA TRP A 109 -10.62 -3.07 -1.38
C TRP A 109 -11.57 -3.92 -2.22
N ARG A 110 -11.22 -5.20 -2.41
CA ARG A 110 -12.04 -6.15 -3.18
C ARG A 110 -12.21 -7.47 -2.44
N GLU A 111 -13.44 -7.99 -2.41
CA GLU A 111 -13.72 -9.31 -1.82
C GLU A 111 -12.94 -10.44 -2.50
N SER A 112 -12.63 -10.28 -3.80
CA SER A 112 -11.83 -11.23 -4.59
C SER A 112 -10.35 -11.26 -4.19
N ALA A 113 -9.87 -10.32 -3.38
CA ALA A 113 -8.47 -10.19 -2.98
C ALA A 113 -8.29 -10.25 -1.44
N PRO A 114 -8.49 -11.42 -0.81
CA PRO A 114 -8.31 -11.55 0.64
C PRO A 114 -6.84 -11.42 1.06
N SER A 115 -6.61 -10.73 2.18
CA SER A 115 -5.30 -10.61 2.79
C SER A 115 -5.01 -11.82 3.67
N VAL A 116 -3.83 -12.43 3.49
CA VAL A 116 -3.49 -13.70 4.14
C VAL A 116 -2.30 -13.52 5.07
N ALA A 117 -2.56 -13.65 6.36
CA ALA A 117 -1.53 -13.55 7.38
C ALA A 117 -0.67 -14.82 7.46
N GLY A 118 0.48 -14.71 8.14
CA GLY A 118 1.29 -15.85 8.55
C GLY A 118 2.12 -16.51 7.44
N ARG A 119 2.00 -16.09 6.18
CA ARG A 119 2.78 -16.61 5.04
C ARG A 119 3.57 -15.53 4.32
N TRP A 120 4.68 -15.94 3.71
CA TRP A 120 5.43 -15.07 2.80
C TRP A 120 4.70 -14.97 1.46
N GLN A 121 4.51 -13.75 0.97
CA GLN A 121 3.92 -13.45 -0.33
C GLN A 121 4.83 -12.51 -1.11
N CYS A 122 4.86 -12.66 -2.43
CA CYS A 122 5.45 -11.67 -3.33
C CYS A 122 4.34 -10.73 -3.80
N VAL A 123 4.46 -9.45 -3.49
CA VAL A 123 3.50 -8.44 -3.95
C VAL A 123 4.21 -7.43 -4.82
N GLU A 124 3.64 -7.19 -5.99
CA GLU A 124 4.15 -6.27 -7.00
C GLU A 124 3.06 -5.27 -7.35
N TRP A 125 3.47 -4.04 -7.66
CA TRP A 125 2.58 -3.02 -8.18
C TRP A 125 3.24 -2.27 -9.32
N ARG A 126 2.40 -1.73 -10.21
CA ARG A 126 2.81 -0.82 -11.28
C ARG A 126 2.07 0.48 -11.09
N ALA A 127 2.80 1.58 -11.00
CA ALA A 127 2.26 2.93 -11.20
C ALA A 127 2.52 3.35 -12.66
N ASP A 128 1.46 3.69 -13.39
CA ASP A 128 1.52 4.07 -14.80
C ASP A 128 0.90 5.45 -15.00
N ALA A 129 1.74 6.43 -15.37
CA ALA A 129 1.35 7.83 -15.44
C ALA A 129 0.48 8.16 -16.66
N THR A 130 0.28 7.22 -17.59
CA THR A 130 -0.54 7.46 -18.78
C THR A 130 -2.01 7.68 -18.45
N ASP A 131 -2.54 6.99 -17.43
CA ASP A 131 -3.92 7.10 -16.94
C ASP A 131 -4.02 7.01 -15.40
N ASN A 132 -2.99 7.48 -14.68
CA ASN A 132 -2.87 7.43 -13.22
C ASN A 132 -3.15 6.03 -12.64
N ARG A 133 -2.77 4.99 -13.36
CA ARG A 133 -3.15 3.62 -13.05
C ARG A 133 -2.26 3.00 -12.00
N ILE A 134 -2.88 2.25 -11.10
CA ILE A 134 -2.17 1.31 -10.24
C ILE A 134 -2.70 -0.09 -10.50
N ASP A 135 -1.81 -0.98 -10.94
CA ASP A 135 -2.08 -2.42 -11.03
C ASP A 135 -1.34 -3.15 -9.92
N VAL A 136 -1.93 -4.25 -9.44
CA VAL A 136 -1.35 -5.08 -8.36
C VAL A 136 -1.25 -6.53 -8.81
N TRP A 137 -0.16 -7.20 -8.44
CA TRP A 137 0.03 -8.63 -8.58
C TRP A 137 0.34 -9.24 -7.22
N ILE A 138 -0.27 -10.39 -6.93
CA ILE A 138 -0.03 -11.18 -5.72
C ILE A 138 0.46 -12.55 -6.15
N ASP A 139 1.64 -12.93 -5.69
CA ASP A 139 2.33 -14.18 -6.01
C ASP A 139 2.43 -14.42 -7.54
N GLY A 140 2.66 -13.34 -8.29
CA GLY A 140 2.77 -13.34 -9.76
C GLY A 140 1.44 -13.28 -10.52
N ALA A 141 0.30 -13.40 -9.84
CA ALA A 141 -1.02 -13.30 -10.46
C ALA A 141 -1.53 -11.86 -10.45
N HIS A 142 -1.88 -11.32 -11.63
CA HIS A 142 -2.51 -10.00 -11.75
C HIS A 142 -3.87 -10.00 -11.05
N GLN A 143 -4.16 -8.93 -10.32
CA GLN A 143 -5.40 -8.70 -9.60
C GLN A 143 -6.17 -7.54 -10.28
N PRO A 144 -6.85 -7.78 -11.41
CA PRO A 144 -7.48 -6.72 -12.19
C PRO A 144 -8.57 -5.98 -11.41
N ASP A 145 -9.25 -6.65 -10.47
CA ASP A 145 -10.26 -6.01 -9.63
C ASP A 145 -9.66 -4.92 -8.73
N LEU A 146 -8.39 -5.06 -8.34
CA LEU A 146 -7.67 -4.06 -7.53
C LEU A 146 -7.18 -2.86 -8.35
N THR A 147 -7.26 -2.92 -9.68
CA THR A 147 -6.77 -1.84 -10.52
C THR A 147 -7.59 -0.57 -10.27
N VAL A 148 -6.89 0.55 -10.15
CA VAL A 148 -7.48 1.90 -10.15
C VAL A 148 -6.91 2.69 -11.32
N THR A 149 -7.65 3.69 -11.77
CA THR A 149 -7.26 4.63 -12.83
C THR A 149 -7.65 6.05 -12.44
N THR A 150 -7.35 7.04 -13.29
CA THR A 150 -7.78 8.44 -13.11
C THR A 150 -9.25 8.58 -12.75
N THR A 151 -10.14 7.77 -13.34
CA THR A 151 -11.59 7.93 -13.19
C THR A 151 -12.28 6.73 -12.54
N GLU A 152 -11.55 5.63 -12.31
CA GLU A 152 -12.06 4.45 -11.63
C GLU A 152 -11.26 4.20 -10.35
N HIS A 153 -11.77 4.71 -9.23
CA HIS A 153 -11.18 4.58 -7.90
C HIS A 153 -12.27 4.58 -6.83
N GLY A 154 -11.86 4.40 -5.56
CA GLY A 154 -12.77 4.32 -4.42
C GLY A 154 -13.17 5.67 -3.80
N GLY A 155 -12.54 6.77 -4.23
CA GLY A 155 -12.73 8.11 -3.66
C GLY A 155 -13.90 8.93 -4.20
N ASN A 156 -13.91 10.22 -3.85
CA ASN A 156 -14.86 11.24 -4.34
C ASN A 156 -14.87 11.33 -5.88
N PRO A 157 -15.95 11.79 -6.52
CA PRO A 157 -16.06 11.85 -7.99
C PRO A 157 -15.25 13.01 -8.61
N VAL A 158 -13.93 12.95 -8.46
CA VAL A 158 -12.91 13.84 -9.03
C VAL A 158 -11.73 13.00 -9.47
N ASP A 159 -10.93 13.47 -10.43
CA ASP A 159 -9.82 12.69 -10.98
C ASP A 159 -8.79 12.31 -9.92
N PHE A 160 -8.47 11.02 -9.86
CA PHE A 160 -7.32 10.49 -9.15
C PHE A 160 -6.02 10.80 -9.90
N VAL A 161 -5.05 11.40 -9.20
CA VAL A 161 -3.71 11.67 -9.74
C VAL A 161 -2.69 11.25 -8.71
N PHE A 162 -1.84 10.27 -9.05
CA PHE A 162 -0.78 9.87 -8.14
C PHE A 162 0.39 10.86 -8.18
N PRO A 163 1.12 11.07 -7.06
CA PRO A 163 2.16 12.08 -6.97
C PRO A 163 3.24 11.94 -8.02
N ALA A 164 3.73 13.08 -8.51
CA ALA A 164 4.93 13.13 -9.32
C ALA A 164 6.17 12.89 -8.44
N SER A 165 6.95 11.89 -8.80
CA SER A 165 8.25 11.61 -8.20
C SER A 165 9.22 12.76 -8.49
N THR A 166 9.90 13.29 -7.48
CA THR A 166 10.93 14.33 -7.66
C THR A 166 12.32 13.78 -7.40
N PRO A 167 13.34 14.22 -8.17
CA PRO A 167 14.74 13.99 -7.81
C PRO A 167 15.10 14.65 -6.49
#